data_AF-A0A8C3A976-F1
#
_entry.id   AF-A0A8C3A976-F1
#
_cell.length_a   1.000
_cell.length_b   1.000
_cell.length_c   1.000
_cell.angle_alpha   90.00
_cell.angle_beta   90.00
_cell.angle_gamma   90.00
#
_symmetry.space_group_name_H-M   'P 1'
#
loop_
_entity.id
_entity.type
_entity.pdbx_description
1 polymer ?
#
loop_
_entity_poly.entity_id
_entity_poly.type
_entity_poly.pdbx_seq_one_letter_code
_entity_poly.pdbx_strand_id
1 'polypeptide(L)'
;MADGWREVFERSRVVPPPSQTVRLALDNHFTQSHGFQLTLSRLTAAHLPQSQEMSGGGQDVTHQLRVTLFDRNHQHFFGKTWRSPPQRMKNNKISLNEVLYFHTSLRLPSAVMVLELVSLSDRPDGSQQALGRGFTVLELFTNRPEVQASDGVQRLNLHHGSPRSLLHPLLKDTVDCKDNRVVAHDEMEYIK
;
A
#
# COMPACT_ATOMS: atom_id res chain seq x y z
N MET A 1 16.72 -45.28 -23.34
CA MET A 1 15.60 -44.55 -22.70
C MET A 1 16.20 -43.41 -21.90
N ALA A 2 16.35 -42.23 -22.50
CA ALA A 2 17.05 -41.11 -21.86
C ALA A 2 16.46 -39.76 -22.31
N ASP A 3 15.13 -39.67 -22.36
CA ASP A 3 14.41 -38.40 -22.43
C ASP A 3 13.70 -38.23 -21.09
N GLY A 4 14.11 -37.24 -20.30
CA GLY A 4 13.49 -37.04 -19.00
C GLY A 4 13.90 -35.75 -18.32
N TRP A 5 15.20 -35.46 -18.23
CA TRP A 5 15.61 -34.28 -17.47
C TRP A 5 15.43 -32.97 -18.23
N ARG A 6 15.64 -32.96 -19.55
CA ARG A 6 15.52 -31.73 -20.36
C ARG A 6 14.07 -31.30 -20.55
N GLU A 7 13.16 -32.23 -20.79
CA GLU A 7 11.72 -31.95 -20.94
C GLU A 7 11.04 -31.64 -19.61
N VAL A 8 11.46 -32.29 -18.51
CA VAL A 8 11.01 -31.92 -17.16
C VAL A 8 11.50 -30.52 -16.80
N PHE A 9 12.74 -30.15 -17.14
CA PHE A 9 13.25 -28.80 -16.90
C PHE A 9 12.48 -27.72 -17.68
N GLU A 10 12.19 -27.94 -18.97
CA GLU A 10 11.40 -26.99 -19.77
C GLU A 10 9.95 -26.89 -19.29
N ARG A 11 9.32 -28.01 -18.88
CA ARG A 11 7.98 -27.99 -18.27
C ARG A 11 7.94 -27.35 -16.88
N SER A 12 9.04 -27.43 -16.14
CA SER A 12 9.14 -26.96 -14.75
C SER A 12 9.74 -25.56 -14.62
N ARG A 13 9.86 -24.80 -15.71
CA ARG A 13 10.17 -23.36 -15.71
C ARG A 13 8.99 -22.52 -15.16
N VAL A 14 8.49 -22.89 -13.98
CA VAL A 14 7.70 -22.02 -13.10
C VAL A 14 8.65 -21.41 -12.07
N VAL A 15 9.85 -21.02 -12.50
CA VAL A 15 10.47 -19.84 -11.91
C VAL A 15 9.83 -18.70 -12.69
N PRO A 16 8.95 -17.89 -12.07
CA PRO A 16 8.49 -16.68 -12.73
C PRO A 16 9.74 -15.99 -13.26
N PRO A 17 9.79 -15.60 -14.56
CA PRO A 17 10.91 -14.83 -15.04
C PRO A 17 11.17 -13.69 -14.04
N PRO A 18 12.43 -13.36 -13.71
CA PRO A 18 12.74 -12.24 -12.83
C PRO A 18 11.80 -11.10 -13.22
N SER A 19 11.00 -10.62 -12.26
CA SER A 19 9.78 -9.85 -12.52
C SER A 19 10.00 -8.90 -13.68
N GLN A 20 9.13 -8.90 -14.70
CA GLN A 20 9.30 -8.06 -15.90
C GLN A 20 9.64 -6.60 -15.56
N THR A 21 9.17 -6.11 -14.40
CA THR A 21 9.54 -4.84 -13.76
C THR A 21 11.06 -4.67 -13.51
N VAL A 22 11.78 -5.70 -13.07
CA VAL A 22 13.26 -5.73 -12.92
C VAL A 22 13.95 -5.63 -14.27
N ARG A 23 13.45 -6.32 -15.30
CA ARG A 23 14.00 -6.21 -16.68
C ARG A 23 13.77 -4.83 -17.26
N LEU A 24 12.56 -4.27 -17.12
CA LEU A 24 12.25 -2.92 -17.57
C LEU A 24 13.05 -1.84 -16.81
N ALA A 25 13.35 -2.06 -15.53
CA ALA A 25 14.26 -1.18 -14.80
C ALA A 25 15.71 -1.27 -15.33
N LEU A 26 16.16 -2.47 -15.70
CA LEU A 26 17.47 -2.69 -16.33
C LEU A 26 17.55 -2.02 -17.71
N ASP A 27 16.52 -2.21 -18.54
CA ASP A 27 16.44 -1.67 -19.91
C ASP A 27 16.31 -0.14 -19.92
N ASN A 28 15.73 0.47 -18.87
CA ASN A 28 15.65 1.92 -18.70
C ASN A 28 16.83 2.52 -17.89
N HIS A 29 17.93 1.79 -17.70
CA HIS A 29 19.10 2.22 -16.92
C HIS A 29 18.80 2.61 -15.45
N PHE A 30 17.68 2.18 -14.88
CA PHE A 30 17.38 2.32 -13.46
C PHE A 30 18.10 1.24 -12.64
N THR A 31 19.42 1.15 -12.78
CA THR A 31 20.24 0.13 -12.09
C THR A 31 20.60 0.55 -10.67
N GLN A 32 20.55 1.84 -10.36
CA GLN A 32 20.83 2.38 -9.05
C GLN A 32 19.56 2.48 -8.20
N SER A 33 19.58 1.79 -7.06
CA SER A 33 18.56 1.90 -6.02
C SER A 33 18.69 3.24 -5.30
N HIS A 34 17.57 3.93 -5.07
CA HIS A 34 17.54 5.20 -4.35
C HIS A 34 16.66 5.09 -3.12
N GLY A 35 17.05 5.80 -2.06
CA GLY A 35 16.30 5.89 -0.82
C GLY A 35 15.27 7.00 -0.88
N PHE A 36 14.07 6.70 -0.38
CA PHE A 36 12.94 7.61 -0.28
C PHE A 36 12.42 7.61 1.15
N GLN A 37 11.92 8.76 1.57
CA GLN A 37 11.18 8.96 2.81
C GLN A 37 9.70 9.22 2.51
N LEU A 38 8.81 8.76 3.38
CA LEU A 38 7.39 9.14 3.39
C LEU A 38 6.97 9.39 4.84
N THR A 39 6.39 10.56 5.12
CA THR A 39 5.89 10.88 6.46
C THR A 39 4.36 10.70 6.54
N LEU A 40 3.88 10.06 7.60
CA LEU A 40 2.46 9.81 7.82
C LEU A 40 2.06 10.42 9.15
N SER A 41 1.38 11.57 9.14
CA SER A 41 0.93 12.20 10.39
C SER A 41 -0.36 11.60 10.93
N ARG A 42 -1.45 11.69 10.17
CA ARG A 42 -2.78 11.54 10.76
C ARG A 42 -3.81 10.96 9.81
N LEU A 43 -4.49 9.94 10.30
CA LEU A 43 -5.68 9.41 9.66
C LEU A 43 -6.94 9.95 10.32
N THR A 44 -7.91 10.39 9.50
CA THR A 44 -9.25 10.77 9.96
C THR A 44 -10.26 9.89 9.23
N ALA A 45 -11.15 9.20 9.95
CA ALA A 45 -12.21 8.39 9.34
C ALA A 45 -13.58 8.90 9.77
N ALA A 46 -14.08 9.91 9.05
CA ALA A 46 -15.34 10.58 9.38
C ALA A 46 -16.57 9.64 9.32
N HIS A 47 -16.51 8.59 8.50
CA HIS A 47 -17.63 7.68 8.23
C HIS A 47 -17.45 6.28 8.80
N LEU A 48 -16.39 6.02 9.57
CA LEU A 48 -16.28 4.75 10.26
C LEU A 48 -17.27 4.79 11.43
N PRO A 49 -18.26 3.88 11.50
CA PRO A 49 -19.14 3.83 12.66
C PRO A 49 -18.25 3.66 13.88
N GLN A 50 -18.25 4.64 14.77
CA GLN A 50 -17.74 4.43 16.11
C GLN A 50 -18.53 3.25 16.63
N SER A 51 -17.85 2.12 16.84
CA SER A 51 -18.47 1.00 17.53
C SER A 51 -19.15 1.60 18.75
N GLN A 52 -20.46 1.40 18.84
CA GLN A 52 -21.27 1.75 19.99
C GLN A 52 -20.84 0.82 21.14
N GLU A 53 -19.62 0.99 21.62
CA GLU A 53 -18.96 0.23 22.69
C GLU A 53 -18.93 1.04 23.98
N MET A 54 -19.85 1.99 24.13
CA MET A 54 -20.16 2.61 25.41
C MET A 54 -21.22 1.82 26.21
N SER A 55 -21.55 0.59 25.81
CA SER A 55 -22.46 -0.27 26.57
C SER A 55 -22.04 -1.74 26.51
N GLY A 56 -21.33 -2.16 27.56
CA GLY A 56 -21.38 -3.52 28.10
C GLY A 56 -20.82 -4.65 27.23
N GLY A 57 -19.51 -4.64 26.96
CA GLY A 57 -18.79 -5.80 26.40
C GLY A 57 -17.74 -5.43 25.36
N GLY A 58 -16.78 -4.57 25.72
CA GLY A 58 -15.84 -3.94 24.78
C GLY A 58 -14.84 -4.94 24.19
N GLN A 59 -14.93 -5.20 22.89
CA GLN A 59 -13.78 -5.72 22.14
C GLN A 59 -12.85 -4.53 21.91
N ASP A 60 -11.59 -4.61 22.34
CA ASP A 60 -10.66 -3.50 22.13
C ASP A 60 -10.25 -3.43 20.66
N VAL A 61 -11.05 -2.75 19.83
CA VAL A 61 -10.77 -2.61 18.39
C VAL A 61 -9.64 -1.60 18.21
N THR A 62 -8.50 -2.09 17.75
CA THR A 62 -7.37 -1.26 17.35
C THR A 62 -7.32 -1.15 15.83
N HIS A 63 -6.53 -0.20 15.32
CA HIS A 63 -6.40 0.07 13.90
C HIS A 63 -4.94 0.06 13.50
N GLN A 64 -4.65 -0.41 12.30
CA GLN A 64 -3.31 -0.50 11.75
C GLN A 64 -3.34 0.00 10.31
N LEU A 65 -2.36 0.84 9.97
CA LEU A 65 -2.09 1.21 8.59
C LEU A 65 -1.12 0.19 7.97
N ARG A 66 -1.44 -0.26 6.76
CA ARG A 66 -0.58 -1.15 5.97
C ARG A 66 -0.19 -0.45 4.69
N VAL A 67 1.09 -0.51 4.35
CA VAL A 67 1.64 0.15 3.18
C VAL A 67 2.35 -0.88 2.32
N THR A 68 1.92 -1.04 1.06
CA THR A 68 2.44 -2.05 0.13
C THR A 68 2.63 -1.46 -1.25
N LEU A 69 3.67 -1.86 -1.98
CA LEU A 69 3.86 -1.42 -3.36
C LEU A 69 3.00 -2.26 -4.32
N PHE A 70 2.53 -1.62 -5.38
CA PHE A 70 1.70 -2.23 -6.41
C PHE A 70 2.15 -1.77 -7.80
N ASP A 71 2.26 -2.70 -8.74
CA ASP A 71 2.58 -2.40 -10.13
C ASP A 71 1.28 -2.40 -10.94
N ARG A 72 0.84 -1.23 -11.39
CA ARG A 72 -0.40 -1.08 -12.17
C ARG A 72 -0.35 -1.81 -13.51
N ASN A 73 0.82 -1.88 -14.14
CA ASN A 73 0.96 -2.49 -15.46
C ASN A 73 0.86 -4.01 -15.38
N HIS A 74 1.51 -4.57 -14.36
CA HIS A 74 1.56 -6.02 -14.15
C HIS A 74 0.52 -6.51 -13.14
N GLN A 75 -0.31 -5.62 -12.61
CA GLN A 75 -1.40 -5.88 -11.67
C GLN A 75 -1.01 -6.82 -10.51
N HIS A 76 0.08 -6.51 -9.82
CA HIS A 76 0.49 -7.30 -8.66
C HIS A 76 1.09 -6.43 -7.55
N PHE A 77 0.91 -6.88 -6.31
CA PHE A 77 1.59 -6.33 -5.16
C PHE A 77 3.02 -6.88 -5.10
N PHE A 78 3.98 -6.04 -4.73
CA PHE A 78 5.36 -6.42 -4.61
C PHE A 78 6.04 -5.77 -3.40
N GLY A 79 7.23 -6.26 -3.06
CA GLY A 79 7.97 -5.82 -1.88
C GLY A 79 7.37 -6.32 -0.57
N LYS A 80 7.84 -5.76 0.54
CA LYS A 80 7.31 -6.05 1.88
C LYS A 80 6.20 -5.06 2.23
N THR A 81 5.11 -5.55 2.80
CA THR A 81 4.08 -4.70 3.41
C THR A 81 4.59 -4.17 4.74
N TRP A 82 4.76 -2.85 4.84
CA TRP A 82 4.98 -2.19 6.12
C TRP A 82 3.66 -2.11 6.90
N ARG A 83 3.74 -2.19 8.23
CA ARG A 83 2.59 -2.16 9.13
C ARG A 83 2.88 -1.22 10.28
N SER A 84 1.98 -0.27 10.53
CA SER A 84 2.07 0.57 11.71
C SER A 84 1.84 -0.25 12.99
N PRO A 85 2.29 0.24 14.15
CA PRO A 85 1.79 -0.24 15.42
C PRO A 85 0.25 -0.15 15.47
N PRO A 86 -0.45 -1.11 16.11
CA PRO A 86 -1.87 -1.00 16.37
C PRO A 86 -2.16 0.23 17.24
N GLN A 87 -3.10 1.06 16.81
CA GLN A 87 -3.50 2.28 17.52
C GLN A 87 -5.01 2.35 17.70
N ARG A 88 -5.44 2.85 18.86
CA ARG A 88 -6.85 3.13 19.13
C ARG A 88 -7.28 4.42 18.46
N MET A 89 -8.48 4.41 17.89
CA MET A 89 -9.06 5.61 17.30
C MET A 89 -9.61 6.52 18.40
N LYS A 90 -9.29 7.82 18.35
CA LYS A 90 -9.82 8.85 19.27
C LYS A 90 -10.49 9.95 18.47
N ASN A 91 -11.77 10.23 18.72
CA ASN A 91 -12.55 11.26 18.01
C ASN A 91 -12.45 11.13 16.48
N ASN A 92 -12.62 9.91 15.96
CA ASN A 92 -12.50 9.58 14.54
C ASN A 92 -11.12 9.90 13.92
N LYS A 93 -10.07 9.95 14.75
CA LYS A 93 -8.70 10.23 14.33
C LYS A 93 -7.72 9.21 14.89
N ILE A 94 -6.67 8.94 14.12
CA ILE A 94 -5.51 8.12 14.49
C ILE A 94 -4.26 8.99 14.23
N SER A 95 -3.41 9.13 15.24
CA SER A 95 -2.15 9.89 15.15
C SER A 95 -1.01 8.92 14.89
N LEU A 96 -0.64 8.76 13.61
CA LEU A 96 0.43 7.85 13.19
C LEU A 96 1.79 8.44 13.57
N ASN A 97 2.11 9.63 13.03
CA ASN A 97 3.42 10.27 13.14
C ASN A 97 4.59 9.31 12.82
N GLU A 98 4.39 8.47 11.80
CA GLU A 98 5.35 7.46 11.37
C GLU A 98 6.12 7.94 10.14
N VAL A 99 7.40 7.59 10.06
CA VAL A 99 8.23 7.84 8.88
C VAL A 99 8.60 6.50 8.24
N LEU A 100 8.25 6.33 6.98
CA LEU A 100 8.57 5.14 6.21
C LEU A 100 9.77 5.43 5.32
N TYR A 101 10.78 4.58 5.46
CA TYR A 101 11.96 4.57 4.62
C TYR A 101 11.89 3.39 3.67
N PHE A 102 12.09 3.62 2.38
CA PHE A 102 12.18 2.55 1.41
C PHE A 102 13.21 2.84 0.32
N HIS A 103 13.83 1.77 -0.17
CA HIS A 103 14.75 1.83 -1.28
C HIS A 103 14.13 1.11 -2.48
N THR A 104 14.21 1.72 -3.65
CA THR A 104 13.79 1.07 -4.89
C THR A 104 14.61 1.56 -6.07
N SER A 105 14.94 0.63 -6.96
CA SER A 105 15.40 0.94 -8.31
C SER A 105 14.22 1.17 -9.27
N LEU A 106 13.03 0.67 -8.94
CA LEU A 106 11.82 0.72 -9.75
C LEU A 106 11.15 2.09 -9.65
N ARG A 107 11.71 3.09 -10.33
CA ARG A 107 11.21 4.47 -10.38
C ARG A 107 10.28 4.69 -11.58
N LEU A 108 9.37 3.75 -11.78
CA LEU A 108 8.43 3.74 -12.91
C LEU A 108 7.07 4.30 -12.46
N PRO A 109 6.36 5.09 -13.27
CA PRO A 109 5.02 5.60 -12.91
C PRO A 109 3.97 4.53 -12.62
N SER A 110 4.16 3.31 -13.13
CA SER A 110 3.29 2.18 -12.82
C SER A 110 3.49 1.65 -11.40
N ALA A 111 4.63 1.94 -10.76
CA ALA A 111 4.92 1.59 -9.38
C ALA A 111 4.27 2.63 -8.46
N VAL A 112 3.22 2.19 -7.78
CA VAL A 112 2.45 3.01 -6.83
C VAL A 112 2.48 2.39 -5.45
N MET A 113 2.13 3.17 -4.45
CA MET A 113 2.02 2.71 -3.07
C MET A 113 0.56 2.65 -2.65
N VAL A 114 0.17 1.53 -2.06
CA VAL A 114 -1.19 1.27 -1.59
C VAL A 114 -1.20 1.35 -0.08
N LEU A 115 -1.98 2.27 0.46
CA LEU A 115 -2.16 2.48 1.89
C LEU A 115 -3.54 1.91 2.28
N GLU A 116 -3.57 0.88 3.11
CA GLU A 116 -4.79 0.21 3.59
C GLU A 116 -4.96 0.42 5.09
N LEU A 117 -6.13 0.91 5.50
CA LEU A 117 -6.53 0.94 6.90
C LEU A 117 -7.19 -0.38 7.27
N VAL A 118 -6.72 -1.01 8.34
CA VAL A 118 -7.21 -2.30 8.84
C VAL A 118 -7.65 -2.14 10.30
N SER A 119 -8.86 -2.60 10.63
CA SER A 119 -9.26 -2.78 12.04
C SER A 119 -8.84 -4.16 12.53
N LEU A 120 -8.31 -4.21 13.74
CA LEU A 120 -7.85 -5.40 14.43
C LEU A 120 -8.74 -5.62 15.65
N SER A 121 -9.28 -6.83 15.79
CA SER A 121 -10.05 -7.24 16.97
C SER A 121 -9.61 -8.62 17.43
N ASP A 122 -9.53 -8.81 18.74
CA ASP A 122 -9.17 -10.09 19.31
C ASP A 122 -10.38 -11.02 19.32
N ARG A 123 -10.13 -12.28 18.94
CA ARG A 123 -11.13 -13.33 18.96
C ARG A 123 -11.08 -14.08 20.30
N PRO A 124 -12.17 -14.74 20.73
CA PRO A 124 -12.19 -15.55 21.95
C PRO A 124 -11.18 -16.70 21.97
N ASP A 125 -10.74 -17.16 20.79
CA ASP A 125 -9.73 -18.21 20.61
C ASP A 125 -8.28 -17.71 20.75
N GLY A 126 -8.09 -16.42 21.05
CA GLY A 126 -6.78 -15.77 21.19
C GLY A 126 -6.15 -15.37 19.85
N SER A 127 -6.79 -15.64 18.71
CA SER A 127 -6.35 -15.13 17.41
C SER A 127 -6.82 -13.69 17.18
N GLN A 128 -6.20 -12.99 16.24
CA GLN A 128 -6.59 -11.63 15.88
C GLN A 128 -7.29 -11.60 14.52
N GLN A 129 -8.49 -11.03 14.47
CA GLN A 129 -9.20 -10.72 13.23
C GLN A 129 -8.67 -9.41 12.65
N ALA A 130 -8.42 -9.41 11.33
CA ALA A 130 -8.04 -8.21 10.59
C ALA A 130 -9.07 -7.94 9.48
N LEU A 131 -9.68 -6.75 9.48
CA LEU A 131 -10.69 -6.33 8.51
C LEU A 131 -10.29 -5.01 7.84
N GLY A 132 -10.20 -5.01 6.50
CA GLY A 132 -9.94 -3.81 5.71
C GLY A 132 -11.10 -2.82 5.82
N ARG A 133 -10.80 -1.57 6.17
CA ARG A 133 -11.77 -0.47 6.31
C ARG A 133 -11.75 0.51 5.15
N GLY A 134 -10.66 0.51 4.40
CA GLY A 134 -10.51 1.26 3.17
C GLY A 134 -9.06 1.36 2.75
N PHE A 135 -8.83 1.83 1.53
CA PHE A 135 -7.49 2.01 1.01
C PHE A 135 -7.40 3.19 0.06
N THR A 136 -6.19 3.71 -0.15
CA THR A 136 -5.86 4.72 -1.15
C THR A 136 -4.62 4.31 -1.92
N VAL A 137 -4.45 4.87 -3.12
CA VAL A 137 -3.26 4.69 -3.94
C VAL A 137 -2.51 6.02 -4.00
N LEU A 138 -1.20 5.98 -3.78
CA LEU A 138 -0.28 7.10 -3.88
C LEU A 138 0.67 6.85 -5.06
N GLU A 139 0.72 7.78 -6.00
CA GLU A 139 1.67 7.74 -7.11
C GLU A 139 3.03 8.22 -6.62
N LEU A 140 4.05 7.37 -6.77
CA LEU A 140 5.39 7.66 -6.26
C LEU A 140 6.24 8.41 -7.28
N PHE A 141 6.02 8.12 -8.57
CA PHE A 141 6.84 8.61 -9.66
C PHE A 141 5.91 9.14 -10.75
N THR A 142 5.96 10.43 -11.03
CA THR A 142 5.13 11.04 -12.07
C THR A 142 5.97 11.37 -13.31
N ASN A 143 5.38 11.18 -14.49
CA ASN A 143 5.95 11.63 -15.76
C ASN A 143 5.70 13.12 -16.04
N ARG A 144 4.90 13.79 -15.21
CA ARG A 144 4.55 15.20 -15.39
C ARG A 144 5.45 16.08 -14.52
N PRO A 145 6.41 16.82 -15.10
CA PRO A 145 7.30 17.70 -14.34
C PRO A 145 6.61 18.94 -13.73
N GLU A 146 5.33 19.17 -14.04
CA GLU A 146 4.58 20.38 -13.65
C GLU A 146 3.83 20.28 -12.33
N VAL A 147 3.85 19.12 -11.68
CA VAL A 147 3.48 19.01 -10.26
C VAL A 147 4.75 18.63 -9.51
N GLN A 148 5.74 19.53 -9.59
CA GLN A 148 6.80 19.52 -8.58
C GLN A 148 6.12 19.52 -7.22
N ALA A 149 6.57 18.59 -6.39
CA ALA A 149 6.20 18.40 -5.00
C ALA A 149 5.65 19.70 -4.41
N SER A 150 4.34 19.74 -4.15
CA SER A 150 3.89 20.76 -3.22
C SER A 150 4.65 20.46 -1.93
N ASP A 151 5.44 21.44 -1.51
CA ASP A 151 6.06 21.61 -0.19
C ASP A 151 4.98 21.62 0.91
N GLY A 152 4.16 20.57 0.96
CA GLY A 152 2.74 20.76 1.13
C GLY A 152 2.02 19.46 1.38
N VAL A 153 1.87 19.16 2.67
CA VAL A 153 0.87 18.28 3.28
C VAL A 153 -0.25 17.82 2.32
N GLN A 154 -0.08 16.65 1.69
CA GLN A 154 -1.08 16.11 0.78
C GLN A 154 -2.15 15.30 1.53
N ARG A 155 -3.41 15.68 1.35
CA ARG A 155 -4.54 14.92 1.90
C ARG A 155 -4.99 13.84 0.93
N LEU A 156 -4.86 12.58 1.31
CA LEU A 156 -5.30 11.42 0.52
C LEU A 156 -6.69 10.97 0.98
N ASN A 157 -7.49 10.38 0.10
CA ASN A 157 -8.83 9.93 0.47
C ASN A 157 -8.92 8.40 0.49
N LEU A 158 -9.47 7.80 1.55
CA LEU A 158 -9.67 6.35 1.57
C LEU A 158 -10.93 5.96 0.81
N HIS A 159 -10.77 5.03 -0.12
CA HIS A 159 -11.86 4.35 -0.80
C HIS A 159 -12.37 3.21 0.07
N HIS A 160 -13.69 3.02 0.06
CA HIS A 160 -14.29 1.85 0.69
C HIS A 160 -13.89 0.57 -0.06
N GLY A 161 -13.65 -0.50 0.71
CA GLY A 161 -13.31 -1.81 0.17
C GLY A 161 -11.89 -2.25 0.50
N SER A 162 -11.39 -3.23 -0.25
CA SER A 162 -10.09 -3.84 -0.05
C SER A 162 -9.19 -3.55 -1.25
N PRO A 163 -7.86 -3.36 -1.05
CA PRO A 163 -6.88 -3.26 -2.13
C PRO A 163 -6.98 -4.37 -3.20
N ARG A 164 -7.59 -5.51 -2.86
CA ARG A 164 -7.88 -6.58 -3.82
C ARG A 164 -8.75 -6.13 -5.00
N SER A 165 -9.50 -5.05 -4.88
CA SER A 165 -10.25 -4.48 -6.01
C SER A 165 -9.34 -3.97 -7.14
N LEU A 166 -8.08 -3.62 -6.84
CA LEU A 166 -7.07 -3.24 -7.86
C LEU A 166 -6.72 -4.41 -8.80
N LEU A 167 -6.96 -5.64 -8.36
CA LEU A 167 -6.76 -6.85 -9.15
C LEU A 167 -8.02 -7.23 -9.95
N HIS A 168 -9.13 -6.53 -9.75
CA HIS A 168 -10.40 -6.89 -10.36
C HIS A 168 -10.53 -6.27 -11.75
N PRO A 169 -10.66 -7.07 -12.84
CA PRO A 169 -10.66 -6.58 -14.21
C PRO A 169 -11.74 -5.52 -14.51
N LEU A 170 -12.88 -5.56 -13.80
CA LEU A 170 -14.03 -4.66 -14.03
C LEU A 170 -13.98 -3.35 -13.21
N LEU A 171 -13.02 -3.20 -12.28
CA LEU A 171 -12.89 -1.98 -11.44
C LEU A 171 -11.68 -1.12 -11.83
N LYS A 172 -11.08 -1.45 -12.99
CA LYS A 172 -9.79 -0.95 -13.47
C LYS A 172 -9.79 0.56 -13.79
N ASP A 173 -10.94 1.11 -14.17
CA ASP A 173 -11.08 2.51 -14.61
C ASP A 173 -11.69 3.43 -13.53
N THR A 174 -12.12 2.88 -12.38
CA THR A 174 -12.85 3.61 -11.34
C THR A 174 -11.99 4.22 -10.23
N VAL A 175 -10.67 4.05 -10.28
CA VAL A 175 -9.76 4.49 -9.19
C VAL A 175 -9.48 6.00 -9.21
N ASP A 176 -10.14 6.75 -10.10
CA ASP A 176 -10.10 8.21 -10.16
C ASP A 176 -11.06 8.79 -9.11
N CYS A 177 -10.61 8.87 -7.85
CA CYS A 177 -11.51 8.96 -6.71
C CYS A 177 -11.43 10.29 -5.94
N LYS A 178 -12.56 11.00 -5.91
CA LYS A 178 -12.85 12.12 -5.01
C LYS A 178 -13.51 11.65 -3.71
N ASP A 179 -13.09 12.31 -2.63
CA ASP A 179 -13.65 12.45 -1.27
C ASP A 179 -13.64 11.30 -0.24
N ASN A 180 -12.77 11.46 0.78
CA ASN A 180 -12.86 11.14 2.22
C ASN A 180 -11.49 11.25 2.92
N ARG A 181 -11.25 12.38 3.61
CA ARG A 181 -9.94 13.03 3.87
C ARG A 181 -9.06 12.39 4.97
N VAL A 182 -7.89 11.91 4.59
CA VAL A 182 -6.71 11.57 5.43
C VAL A 182 -5.65 12.66 5.24
N VAL A 183 -4.89 13.01 6.29
CA VAL A 183 -3.78 13.96 6.20
C VAL A 183 -2.48 13.17 6.32
N ALA A 184 -1.84 12.89 5.20
CA ALA A 184 -0.48 12.35 5.18
C ALA A 184 0.50 13.51 4.92
N HIS A 185 1.71 13.45 5.47
CA HIS A 185 2.75 14.44 5.17
C HIS A 185 3.71 13.82 4.17
N ASP A 186 3.50 14.04 2.89
CA ASP A 186 4.51 13.61 1.95
C ASP A 186 5.72 14.54 2.04
N GLU A 187 6.83 14.03 2.58
CA GLU A 187 8.17 14.57 2.35
C GLU A 187 8.96 13.45 1.69
N MET A 188 8.88 13.42 0.36
CA MET A 188 9.70 12.54 -0.45
C MET A 188 11.07 13.18 -0.65
N GLU A 189 11.91 13.12 0.39
CA GLU A 189 13.31 13.50 0.26
C GLU A 189 14.13 12.33 -0.29
N TYR A 190 15.01 12.64 -1.24
CA TYR A 190 16.08 11.74 -1.63
C TYR A 190 17.10 11.67 -0.49
N ILE A 191 17.31 10.48 0.06
CA ILE A 191 18.42 10.24 0.97
C ILE A 191 19.67 10.08 0.12
N LYS A 192 20.62 11.01 0.24
CA LYS A 192 21.93 10.98 -0.44
C LYS A 192 22.82 9.86 0.08
#